data_AF-A9ZM95-F1
#
_entry.id   AF-A9ZM95-F1
#
_cell.length_a   1.000
_cell.length_b   1.000
_cell.length_c   1.000
_cell.angle_alpha   90.00
_cell.angle_beta   90.00
_cell.angle_gamma   90.00
#
_symmetry.space_group_name_H-M   'P 1'
#
loop_
_entity.id
_entity.type
_entity.pdbx_description
1 polymer ?
#
loop_
_entity_poly.entity_id
_entity_poly.type
_entity_poly.pdbx_seq_one_letter_code
_entity_poly.pdbx_strand_id
1 'polypeptide(L)'
;GLQITSGFFQLWRAAGITSELQLYTTAIGGLVMAAAMFFAGWFHYHKAAPKLEWFQNVESMLNHHLGGLLGLGSLAWAGHQIHVSLPINKLLDAGVDPKEIPLPHEFTLNPELMAQLYPS
;
A
#
# COMPACT_ATOMS: atom_id res chain seq x y z
N GLY A 1 -21.41 -15.57 -10.84
CA GLY A 1 -21.48 -14.89 -9.53
C GLY A 1 -22.38 -13.67 -9.63
N LEU A 2 -22.56 -12.93 -8.54
CA LEU A 2 -23.25 -11.63 -8.56
C LEU A 2 -22.34 -10.56 -9.16
N GLN A 3 -22.88 -9.68 -9.99
CA GLN A 3 -22.14 -8.50 -10.45
C GLN A 3 -22.00 -7.51 -9.29
N ILE A 4 -20.78 -7.01 -9.08
CA ILE A 4 -20.46 -5.99 -8.07
C ILE A 4 -20.24 -4.62 -8.72
N THR A 5 -20.54 -3.54 -8.00
CA THR A 5 -20.41 -2.14 -8.46
C THR A 5 -19.44 -1.30 -7.63
N SER A 6 -18.65 -1.95 -6.76
CA SER A 6 -17.75 -1.27 -5.81
C SER A 6 -16.45 -0.72 -6.41
N GLY A 7 -16.11 -1.09 -7.65
CA GLY A 7 -14.89 -0.61 -8.32
C GLY A 7 -13.57 -1.23 -7.83
N PHE A 8 -13.62 -2.29 -7.00
CA PHE A 8 -12.40 -2.89 -6.44
C PHE A 8 -11.43 -3.44 -7.49
N PHE A 9 -11.95 -3.96 -8.60
CA PHE A 9 -11.10 -4.55 -9.64
C PHE A 9 -10.25 -3.49 -10.35
N GLN A 10 -10.82 -2.31 -10.59
CA GLN A 10 -10.09 -1.18 -11.16
C GLN A 10 -9.01 -0.69 -10.19
N LEU A 11 -9.31 -0.66 -8.89
CA LEU A 11 -8.35 -0.29 -7.85
C LEU A 11 -7.20 -1.29 -7.77
N TRP A 12 -7.47 -2.60 -7.79
CA TRP A 12 -6.43 -3.62 -7.75
C TRP A 12 -5.56 -3.63 -9.00
N ARG A 13 -6.16 -3.45 -10.19
CA ARG A 13 -5.40 -3.26 -11.43
C ARG A 13 -4.46 -2.05 -11.30
N ALA A 14 -4.99 -0.91 -10.86
CA ALA A 14 -4.19 0.30 -10.64
C ALA A 14 -3.08 0.12 -9.59
N ALA A 15 -3.21 -0.84 -8.66
CA ALA A 15 -2.17 -1.16 -7.69
C ALA A 15 -1.08 -2.13 -8.21
N GLY A 16 -1.24 -2.68 -9.43
CA GLY A 16 -0.32 -3.67 -10.01
C GLY A 16 -0.56 -5.11 -9.54
N ILE A 17 -1.77 -5.42 -9.04
CA ILE A 17 -2.14 -6.78 -8.61
C ILE A 17 -2.53 -7.61 -9.84
N THR A 18 -1.86 -8.74 -10.04
CA THR A 18 -2.03 -9.62 -11.21
C THR A 18 -2.47 -11.04 -10.84
N SER A 19 -2.46 -11.43 -9.56
CA SER A 19 -2.83 -12.78 -9.12
C SER A 19 -3.66 -12.80 -7.84
N GLU A 20 -4.47 -13.86 -7.68
CA GLU A 20 -5.29 -14.08 -6.48
C GLU A 20 -4.44 -14.27 -5.22
N LEU A 21 -3.22 -14.80 -5.35
CA LEU A 21 -2.30 -14.98 -4.23
C LEU A 21 -2.00 -13.65 -3.54
N GLN A 22 -1.78 -12.58 -4.32
CA GLN A 22 -1.52 -11.24 -3.77
C GLN A 22 -2.73 -10.69 -3.00
N LEU A 23 -3.95 -10.95 -3.48
CA LEU A 23 -5.17 -10.57 -2.77
C LEU A 23 -5.31 -11.35 -1.46
N TYR A 24 -5.05 -12.66 -1.48
CA TYR A 24 -5.06 -13.49 -0.29
C TYR A 24 -4.06 -12.99 0.77
N THR A 25 -2.82 -12.72 0.37
CA THR A 25 -1.81 -12.19 1.30
C THR A 25 -2.17 -10.81 1.83
N THR A 26 -2.77 -9.95 0.99
CA THR A 26 -3.25 -8.62 1.41
C THR A 26 -4.37 -8.74 2.45
N ALA A 27 -5.31 -9.66 2.25
CA ALA A 27 -6.40 -9.90 3.19
C ALA A 27 -5.89 -10.42 4.55
N ILE A 28 -4.93 -11.36 4.55
CA ILE A 28 -4.30 -11.85 5.79
C ILE A 28 -3.53 -10.72 6.50
N GLY A 29 -2.76 -9.92 5.76
CA GLY A 29 -2.07 -8.75 6.32
C GLY A 29 -3.04 -7.76 6.97
N GLY A 30 -4.17 -7.48 6.31
CA GLY A 30 -5.25 -6.65 6.85
C GLY A 30 -5.85 -7.21 8.14
N LEU A 31 -6.06 -8.53 8.21
CA LEU A 31 -6.57 -9.18 9.42
C LEU A 31 -5.59 -9.11 10.60
N VAL A 32 -4.29 -9.31 10.34
CA VAL A 32 -3.25 -9.14 11.36
C VAL A 32 -3.20 -7.69 11.86
N MET A 33 -3.30 -6.72 10.93
CA MET A 33 -3.36 -5.31 11.30
C MET A 33 -4.60 -4.98 12.14
N ALA A 34 -5.76 -5.56 11.82
CA ALA A 34 -6.98 -5.39 12.63
C ALA A 34 -6.79 -5.92 14.06
N ALA A 35 -6.17 -7.10 14.22
CA ALA A 35 -5.84 -7.63 15.54
C ALA A 35 -4.87 -6.71 16.30
N ALA A 36 -3.85 -6.16 15.63
CA ALA A 36 -2.92 -5.21 16.22
C ALA A 36 -3.61 -3.90 16.65
N MET A 37 -4.57 -3.40 15.89
CA MET A 37 -5.35 -2.19 16.25
C MET A 37 -6.24 -2.42 17.47
N PHE A 38 -6.92 -3.56 17.57
CA PHE A 38 -7.67 -3.90 18.78
C PHE A 38 -6.77 -4.05 20.00
N PHE A 39 -5.61 -4.70 19.83
CA PHE A 39 -4.62 -4.80 20.90
C PHE A 39 -4.10 -3.43 21.33
N ALA A 40 -3.78 -2.54 20.37
CA ALA A 40 -3.35 -1.18 20.68
C ALA A 40 -4.42 -0.40 21.46
N GLY A 41 -5.70 -0.56 21.11
CA GLY A 41 -6.82 0.04 21.84
C GLY A 41 -6.92 -0.48 23.29
N TRP A 42 -6.90 -1.80 23.48
CA TRP A 42 -6.87 -2.40 24.82
C TRP A 42 -5.65 -1.94 25.63
N PHE A 43 -4.47 -1.93 25.00
CA PHE A 43 -3.21 -1.60 25.65
C PHE A 43 -3.19 -0.15 26.11
N HIS A 44 -3.55 0.80 25.24
CA HIS A 44 -3.56 2.22 25.57
C HIS A 44 -4.77 2.64 26.43
N TYR A 45 -5.68 1.72 26.76
CA TYR A 45 -6.74 1.97 27.72
C TYR A 45 -6.45 1.34 29.09
N HIS A 46 -5.98 0.08 29.12
CA HIS A 46 -5.84 -0.69 30.36
C HIS A 46 -4.40 -0.85 30.87
N LYS A 47 -3.39 -0.65 30.04
CA LYS A 47 -1.98 -0.86 30.40
C LYS A 47 -1.14 0.41 30.35
N ALA A 48 -1.35 1.24 29.33
CA ALA A 48 -0.59 2.45 29.08
C ALA A 48 -1.51 3.61 28.71
N ALA A 49 -2.42 3.96 29.63
CA ALA A 49 -3.34 5.09 29.46
C ALA A 49 -2.56 6.42 29.39
N PRO A 50 -2.61 7.16 28.26
CA PRO A 50 -1.96 8.46 28.17
C PRO A 50 -2.62 9.48 29.10
N LYS A 51 -1.85 10.46 29.56
CA LYS A 51 -2.35 11.58 30.36
C LYS A 51 -2.92 12.68 29.48
N LEU A 52 -3.72 13.57 30.08
CA LEU A 52 -4.36 14.69 29.38
C LEU A 52 -3.35 15.60 28.65
N GLU A 53 -2.17 15.84 29.24
CA GLU A 53 -1.10 16.64 28.64
C GLU A 53 -0.63 16.11 27.27
N TRP A 54 -0.65 14.79 27.06
CA TRP A 54 -0.30 14.17 25.79
C TRP A 54 -1.36 14.49 24.72
N PHE A 55 -2.64 14.35 25.06
CA PHE A 55 -3.75 14.64 24.15
C PHE A 55 -3.82 16.12 23.77
N GLN A 56 -3.43 17.01 24.68
CA GLN A 56 -3.45 18.47 24.47
C GLN A 56 -2.21 19.01 23.76
N ASN A 57 -1.23 18.16 23.41
CA ASN A 57 -0.06 18.59 22.64
C ASN A 57 -0.40 18.71 21.13
N VAL A 58 -1.09 19.81 20.79
CA VAL A 58 -1.58 20.07 19.43
C VAL A 58 -0.43 20.28 18.44
N GLU A 59 0.67 20.91 18.86
CA GLU A 59 1.83 21.13 17.99
C GLU A 59 2.45 19.81 17.54
N SER A 60 2.71 18.90 18.50
CA SER A 60 3.22 17.57 18.18
C SER A 60 2.24 16.78 17.32
N MET A 61 0.95 16.80 17.66
CA MET A 61 -0.10 16.13 16.90
C MET A 61 -0.14 16.59 15.44
N LEU A 62 -0.13 17.91 15.20
CA LEU A 62 -0.17 18.45 13.84
C LEU A 62 1.10 18.13 13.05
N ASN A 63 2.28 18.25 13.65
CA ASN A 63 3.53 17.94 12.98
C ASN A 63 3.62 16.45 12.58
N HIS A 64 3.19 15.54 13.48
CA HIS A 64 3.17 14.11 13.19
C HIS A 64 2.11 13.73 12.15
N HIS A 65 0.93 14.37 12.15
CA HIS A 65 -0.07 14.09 11.13
C HIS A 65 0.32 14.66 9.76
N LEU A 66 0.77 15.91 9.69
CA LEU A 66 1.04 16.55 8.41
C LEU A 66 2.36 16.04 7.80
N GLY A 67 3.47 16.11 8.55
CA GLY A 67 4.77 15.69 8.06
C GLY A 67 4.91 14.17 8.05
N GLY A 68 4.45 13.50 9.11
CA GLY A 68 4.53 12.05 9.25
C GLY A 68 3.46 11.34 8.43
N LEU A 69 2.21 11.34 8.90
CA LEU A 69 1.13 10.53 8.33
C LEU A 69 0.84 10.89 6.86
N LEU A 70 0.61 12.16 6.54
CA LEU A 70 0.29 12.60 5.18
C LEU A 70 1.54 12.67 4.30
N GLY A 71 2.62 13.29 4.80
CA GLY A 71 3.88 13.43 4.08
C GLY A 71 4.51 12.09 3.75
N LEU A 72 4.86 11.28 4.75
CA LEU A 72 5.47 9.97 4.51
C LEU A 72 4.49 8.99 3.86
N GLY A 73 3.20 9.09 4.14
CA GLY A 73 2.18 8.27 3.49
C GLY A 73 2.11 8.50 1.98
N SER A 74 2.08 9.78 1.55
CA SER A 74 2.08 10.13 0.13
C SER A 74 3.41 9.77 -0.55
N LEU A 75 4.54 9.98 0.11
CA LEU A 75 5.87 9.61 -0.40
C LEU A 75 6.00 8.09 -0.59
N ALA A 76 5.59 7.30 0.41
CA ALA A 76 5.63 5.84 0.32
C ALA A 76 4.71 5.32 -0.80
N TRP A 77 3.51 5.91 -0.94
CA TRP A 77 2.59 5.53 -2.00
C TRP A 77 3.11 5.93 -3.39
N ALA A 78 3.78 7.07 -3.53
CA ALA A 78 4.47 7.44 -4.76
C ALA A 78 5.58 6.44 -5.11
N GLY A 79 6.35 5.98 -4.11
CA GLY A 79 7.32 4.91 -4.29
C GLY A 79 6.69 3.62 -4.82
N HIS A 80 5.58 3.17 -4.21
CA HIS A 80 4.81 2.02 -4.73
C HIS A 80 4.34 2.25 -6.17
N GLN A 81 3.85 3.45 -6.48
CA GLN A 81 3.42 3.78 -7.83
C GLN A 81 4.56 3.65 -8.83
N ILE A 82 5.71 4.28 -8.54
CA ILE A 82 6.87 4.32 -9.44
C ILE A 82 7.47 2.93 -9.65
N HIS A 83 7.65 2.16 -8.59
CA HIS A 83 8.43 0.92 -8.63
C HIS A 83 7.58 -0.34 -8.88
N VAL A 84 6.26 -0.27 -8.73
CA VAL A 84 5.37 -1.44 -8.88
C VAL A 84 4.22 -1.16 -9.84
N SER A 85 3.39 -0.17 -9.54
CA SER A 85 2.15 0.04 -10.31
C SER A 85 2.42 0.46 -11.76
N LEU A 86 3.29 1.46 -11.97
CA LEU A 86 3.59 2.00 -13.29
C LEU A 86 4.15 0.96 -14.27
N PRO A 87 5.21 0.19 -13.96
CA PRO A 87 5.75 -0.79 -14.89
C PRO A 87 4.74 -1.89 -15.24
N ILE A 88 3.98 -2.38 -14.25
CA ILE A 88 2.97 -3.42 -14.46
C ILE A 88 1.83 -2.89 -15.34
N ASN A 89 1.30 -1.70 -15.04
CA ASN A 89 0.21 -1.13 -15.84
C ASN A 89 0.65 -0.81 -17.26
N LYS A 90 1.90 -0.36 -17.47
CA LYS A 90 2.44 -0.13 -18.81
C LYS A 90 2.43 -1.40 -19.67
N LEU A 91 2.76 -2.56 -19.08
CA LEU A 91 2.71 -3.86 -19.75
C LEU A 91 1.27 -4.35 -19.96
N LEU A 92 0.40 -4.18 -18.96
CA LEU A 92 -1.02 -4.53 -19.07
C LEU A 92 -1.73 -3.72 -20.15
N ASP A 93 -1.41 -2.43 -20.29
CA ASP A 93 -1.98 -1.56 -21.31
C ASP A 93 -1.39 -1.85 -22.71
N ALA A 94 -0.19 -2.44 -22.77
CA ALA A 94 0.41 -2.98 -24.00
C ALA A 94 -0.14 -4.38 -24.38
N GLY A 95 -1.07 -4.93 -23.59
CA GLY A 95 -1.72 -6.22 -23.87
C GLY A 95 -0.93 -7.46 -23.45
N VAL A 96 0.10 -7.30 -22.61
CA VAL A 96 0.85 -8.44 -22.06
C VAL A 96 -0.03 -9.21 -21.07
N ASP A 97 -0.03 -10.54 -21.17
CA ASP A 97 -0.79 -11.39 -20.26
C ASP A 97 -0.25 -11.25 -18.82
N PRO A 98 -1.12 -11.15 -17.79
CA PRO A 98 -0.69 -10.98 -16.40
C PRO A 98 0.28 -12.05 -15.87
N LYS A 99 0.28 -13.26 -16.45
CA LYS A 99 1.20 -14.35 -16.07
C LYS A 99 2.61 -14.19 -16.65
N GLU A 100 2.74 -13.42 -17.73
CA GLU A 100 4.01 -13.14 -18.42
C GLU A 100 4.65 -11.84 -17.90
N ILE A 101 3.93 -11.05 -17.11
CA ILE A 101 4.46 -9.83 -16.49
C ILE A 101 5.41 -10.22 -15.34
N PRO A 102 6.65 -9.69 -15.30
CA PRO A 102 7.55 -9.89 -14.18
C PRO A 102 6.89 -9.50 -12.85
N LEU A 103 7.20 -10.24 -11.78
CA LEU A 103 6.65 -9.93 -10.47
C LEU A 103 7.19 -8.59 -9.94
N PRO A 104 6.44 -7.87 -9.08
CA PRO A 104 6.84 -6.56 -8.56
C PRO A 104 8.28 -6.47 -8.03
N HIS A 105 8.76 -7.53 -7.36
CA HIS A 105 10.11 -7.54 -6.80
C HIS A 105 11.20 -7.64 -7.87
N GLU A 106 10.91 -8.19 -9.05
CA GLU A 106 11.88 -8.29 -10.15
C GLU A 106 12.19 -6.91 -10.73
N PHE A 107 11.21 -6.01 -10.83
CA PHE A 107 11.45 -4.61 -11.23
C PHE A 107 12.30 -3.83 -10.23
N THR A 108 12.30 -4.25 -8.95
CA THR A 108 13.13 -3.62 -7.91
C THR A 108 14.54 -4.19 -7.91
N LEU A 109 14.68 -5.50 -8.12
CA LEU A 109 15.96 -6.21 -8.07
C LEU A 109 16.75 -6.13 -9.37
N ASN A 110 16.07 -5.97 -10.52
CA ASN A 110 16.68 -5.81 -11.82
C ASN A 110 16.33 -4.44 -12.43
N PRO A 111 17.20 -3.43 -12.27
CA PRO A 111 17.02 -2.10 -12.84
C PRO A 111 16.90 -2.09 -14.37
N GLU A 112 17.42 -3.10 -15.08
CA GLU A 112 17.33 -3.17 -16.54
C GLU A 112 15.88 -3.30 -17.02
N LEU A 113 15.03 -4.01 -16.26
CA LEU A 113 13.60 -4.12 -16.57
C LEU A 113 12.92 -2.75 -16.53
N MET A 114 13.28 -1.92 -15.56
CA MET A 114 12.77 -0.54 -15.46
C MET A 114 13.35 0.34 -16.56
N ALA A 115 14.65 0.23 -16.87
CA ALA A 115 15.30 1.04 -17.92
C ALA A 115 14.73 0.75 -19.33
N GLN A 116 14.34 -0.49 -19.61
CA GLN A 116 13.66 -0.84 -20.87
C GLN A 116 12.30 -0.16 -21.01
N LEU A 117 11.58 0.05 -19.90
CA LEU A 117 10.29 0.70 -19.88
C LEU A 117 10.41 2.23 -19.82
N TYR A 118 11.40 2.75 -19.10
CA TYR A 118 11.59 4.18 -18.82
C TYR A 118 13.07 4.54 -19.01
N PRO A 119 13.48 5.00 -20.20
CA PRO A 119 14.89 5.20 -20.56
C PRO A 119 15.51 6.51 -20.03
N SER A 120 14.81 7.25 -19.19
CA SER A 120 15.21 8.57 -18.64
C SER A 120 16.18 8.48 -17.48
#